data_AF-A0A1G3UQI0-F1
#
_entry.id   AF-A0A1G3UQI0-F1
#
_cell.length_a   1.000
_cell.length_b   1.000
_cell.length_c   1.000
_cell.angle_alpha   90.00
_cell.angle_beta   90.00
_cell.angle_gamma   90.00
#
_symmetry.space_group_name_H-M   'P 1'
#
loop_
_entity.id
_entity.type
_entity.pdbx_description
1 polymer ?
#
loop_
_entity_poly.entity_id
_entity_poly.type
_entity_poly.pdbx_seq_one_letter_code
_entity_poly.pdbx_strand_id
1 'polypeptide(L)'
;MPKSHPPYPPEFRRRMVELVRAGRKPEALSREFEPTAQSIHNWVAQADRDEGRRSDGLATEERKELVRLRRENRQLRMEREILSKAAAWFARETGSIPERSSDS
;
A
#
# COMPACT_ATOMS: atom_id res chain seq x y z
N MET A 1 7.54 -19.42 -10.59
CA MET A 1 6.73 -18.66 -9.62
C MET A 1 5.45 -19.44 -9.35
N PRO A 2 4.95 -19.51 -8.09
CA PRO A 2 3.68 -20.16 -7.84
C PRO A 2 2.57 -19.48 -8.66
N LYS A 3 1.65 -20.27 -9.21
CA LYS A 3 0.52 -19.73 -9.99
C LYS A 3 -0.33 -18.87 -9.05
N SER A 4 -0.37 -17.56 -9.31
CA SER A 4 -1.28 -16.66 -8.59
C SER A 4 -2.70 -16.92 -9.09
N HIS A 5 -3.59 -17.32 -8.20
CA HIS A 5 -5.01 -17.34 -8.53
C HIS A 5 -5.52 -15.91 -8.73
N PRO A 6 -6.46 -15.68 -9.67
CA PRO A 6 -7.11 -14.38 -9.79
C PRO A 6 -7.83 -14.06 -8.48
N PRO A 7 -7.82 -12.79 -8.03
CA PRO A 7 -8.50 -12.40 -6.81
C PRO A 7 -10.01 -12.64 -6.93
N TYR A 8 -10.64 -13.08 -5.84
CA TYR A 8 -12.09 -13.27 -5.80
C TYR A 8 -12.83 -11.96 -6.11
N PRO A 9 -13.94 -12.03 -6.88
CA PRO A 9 -14.78 -10.87 -7.17
C PRO A 9 -15.20 -10.14 -5.88
N PRO A 10 -15.27 -8.80 -5.87
CA PRO A 10 -15.64 -8.03 -4.68
C PRO A 10 -17.05 -8.37 -4.19
N GLU A 11 -18.02 -8.56 -5.10
CA GLU A 11 -19.38 -8.94 -4.72
C GLU A 11 -19.45 -10.31 -4.07
N PHE A 12 -18.63 -11.26 -4.52
CA PHE A 12 -18.56 -12.57 -3.89
C PHE A 12 -18.01 -12.47 -2.47
N ARG A 13 -16.93 -11.70 -2.26
CA ARG A 13 -16.38 -11.45 -0.92
C ARG A 13 -17.39 -10.78 0.01
N ARG A 14 -18.15 -9.80 -0.48
CA ARG A 14 -19.22 -9.13 0.28
C ARG A 14 -20.29 -10.12 0.75
N ARG A 15 -20.80 -10.97 -0.16
CA ARG A 15 -21.78 -12.01 0.18
C ARG A 15 -21.26 -12.97 1.26
N MET A 16 -19.98 -13.37 1.18
CA MET A 16 -19.39 -14.23 2.21
C MET A 16 -19.34 -13.54 3.57
N VAL A 17 -19.01 -12.24 3.61
CA VAL A 17 -19.04 -11.45 4.85
C VAL A 17 -20.45 -11.32 5.40
N GLU A 18 -21.45 -11.07 4.55
CA GLU A 18 -22.88 -11.01 4.94
C GLU A 18 -23.35 -12.32 5.56
N LEU A 19 -23.01 -13.46 4.95
CA LEU A 19 -23.35 -14.79 5.48
C LEU A 19 -22.74 -15.02 6.86
N VAL A 20 -21.48 -14.62 7.07
CA VAL A 20 -20.83 -14.73 8.38
C VAL A 20 -21.52 -13.83 9.41
N ARG A 21 -21.88 -12.60 9.04
CA ARG A 21 -22.63 -11.68 9.91
C ARG A 21 -24.02 -12.21 10.26
N ALA A 22 -24.65 -12.96 9.36
CA ALA A 22 -25.90 -13.68 9.60
C ALA A 22 -25.74 -14.93 10.49
N GLY A 23 -24.53 -15.21 11.01
CA GLY A 23 -24.26 -16.29 11.97
C GLY A 23 -23.70 -17.57 11.37
N ARG A 24 -23.41 -17.61 10.05
CA ARG A 24 -22.74 -18.77 9.44
C ARG A 24 -21.26 -18.81 9.84
N LYS A 25 -20.76 -20.01 10.13
CA LYS A 25 -19.35 -20.23 10.45
C LYS A 25 -18.48 -20.22 9.18
N PRO A 26 -17.33 -19.51 9.16
CA PRO A 26 -16.40 -19.54 8.03
C PRO A 26 -15.95 -20.94 7.59
N GLU A 27 -15.83 -21.89 8.52
CA GLU A 27 -15.45 -23.28 8.23
C GLU A 27 -16.54 -24.05 7.49
N ALA A 28 -17.82 -23.74 7.75
CA ALA A 28 -18.93 -24.32 7.01
C ALA A 28 -18.95 -23.75 5.59
N LEU A 29 -18.80 -22.43 5.48
CA LEU A 29 -18.74 -21.74 4.19
C LEU A 29 -17.57 -22.21 3.33
N SER A 30 -16.41 -22.52 3.90
CA SER A 30 -15.26 -23.05 3.14
C SER A 30 -15.44 -24.49 2.63
N ARG A 31 -16.44 -25.22 3.14
CA ARG A 31 -16.79 -26.55 2.61
C ARG A 31 -17.80 -26.45 1.47
N GLU A 32 -18.62 -25.40 1.47
CA GLU A 32 -19.65 -25.15 0.46
C GLU A 32 -19.12 -24.34 -0.73
N PHE A 33 -18.13 -23.49 -0.49
CA PHE A 33 -17.55 -22.59 -1.47
C PHE A 33 -16.03 -22.79 -1.58
N GLU A 34 -15.44 -22.31 -2.66
CA GLU A 34 -14.00 -22.43 -2.94
C GLU A 34 -13.06 -21.78 -1.90
N PRO A 35 -13.36 -20.62 -1.28
CA PRO A 35 -12.42 -19.96 -0.40
C PRO A 35 -12.16 -20.73 0.89
N THR A 36 -10.91 -20.71 1.34
CA THR A 36 -10.55 -21.22 2.66
C THR A 36 -11.23 -20.41 3.78
N ALA A 37 -11.46 -21.04 4.93
CA ALA A 37 -12.00 -20.35 6.11
C ALA A 37 -11.13 -19.13 6.51
N GLN A 38 -9.81 -19.26 6.39
CA GLN A 38 -8.87 -18.16 6.65
C GLN A 38 -9.10 -16.97 5.71
N SER A 39 -9.34 -17.22 4.42
CA SER A 39 -9.66 -16.15 3.46
C SER A 39 -10.93 -15.41 3.88
N ILE A 40 -11.96 -16.15 4.29
CA ILE A 40 -13.24 -15.59 4.76
C ILE A 40 -13.04 -14.77 6.04
N HIS A 41 -12.28 -15.28 7.03
CA HIS A 41 -11.93 -14.53 8.23
C HIS A 41 -11.23 -13.21 7.92
N ASN A 42 -10.28 -13.24 6.98
CA ASN A 42 -9.55 -12.04 6.57
C ASN A 42 -10.48 -11.01 5.93
N TRP A 43 -11.45 -11.44 5.13
CA TRP A 43 -12.43 -10.53 4.53
C TRP A 43 -13.36 -9.91 5.57
N VAL A 44 -13.82 -10.69 6.55
CA VAL A 44 -14.64 -10.17 7.65
C VAL A 44 -13.83 -9.16 8.46
N ALA A 45 -12.59 -9.50 8.84
CA ALA A 45 -11.73 -8.59 9.59
C ALA A 45 -11.43 -7.30 8.82
N GLN A 46 -11.23 -7.38 7.49
CA GLN A 46 -11.05 -6.18 6.67
C GLN A 46 -12.34 -5.36 6.58
N ALA A 47 -13.49 -5.99 6.39
CA ALA A 47 -14.77 -5.29 6.34
C ALA A 47 -15.09 -4.60 7.68
N ASP A 48 -14.74 -5.22 8.80
CA ASP A 48 -14.89 -4.62 10.13
C ASP A 48 -13.96 -3.40 10.33
N ARG A 49 -12.75 -3.42 9.77
CA ARG A 49 -11.86 -2.24 9.76
C ARG A 49 -12.41 -1.13 8.87
N ASP A 50 -12.89 -1.50 7.68
CA ASP A 50 -13.46 -0.55 6.71
C ASP A 50 -14.72 0.14 7.26
N GLU A 51 -15.45 -0.52 8.17
CA GLU A 51 -16.63 0.01 8.86
C GLU A 51 -16.30 0.64 10.23
N GLY A 52 -15.03 0.69 10.64
CA GLY A 52 -14.61 1.25 11.93
C GLY A 52 -14.98 0.41 13.16
N ARG A 53 -15.41 -0.84 12.97
CA ARG A 53 -15.70 -1.79 14.07
C ARG A 53 -14.42 -2.42 14.64
N ARG A 54 -13.29 -2.27 13.96
CA ARG A 54 -11.94 -2.67 14.42
C ARG A 54 -10.91 -1.62 14.08
N SER A 55 -9.92 -1.46 14.96
CA SER A 55 -8.81 -0.51 14.82
C SER A 55 -7.42 -1.17 14.80
N ASP A 56 -7.35 -2.51 14.73
CA ASP A 56 -6.12 -3.30 14.78
C ASP A 56 -5.35 -3.33 13.45
N GLY A 57 -5.72 -2.47 12.50
CA GLY A 57 -5.07 -2.36 11.20
C GLY A 57 -5.73 -1.28 10.34
N LEU A 58 -5.14 -1.04 9.17
CA LEU A 58 -5.63 -0.03 8.23
C LEU A 58 -6.89 -0.50 7.50
N ALA A 59 -7.83 0.42 7.34
CA ALA A 59 -8.92 0.30 6.38
C ALA A 59 -8.36 0.27 4.95
N THR A 60 -9.17 -0.23 4.02
CA THR A 60 -8.81 -0.41 2.61
C THR A 60 -8.41 0.92 1.97
N GLU A 61 -9.15 1.99 2.24
CA GLU A 61 -8.85 3.33 1.70
C GLU A 61 -7.58 3.93 2.31
N GLU A 62 -7.38 3.80 3.63
CA GLU A 62 -6.16 4.25 4.29
C GLU A 62 -4.92 3.55 3.72
N ARG A 63 -5.03 2.24 3.44
CA ARG A 63 -3.95 1.46 2.82
C ARG A 63 -3.66 1.94 1.41
N LYS A 64 -4.68 2.21 0.59
CA LYS A 64 -4.51 2.75 -0.78
C LYS A 64 -3.80 4.09 -0.74
N GLU A 65 -4.24 4.97 0.14
CA GLU A 65 -3.65 6.30 0.30
C GLU A 65 -2.20 6.22 0.76
N LEU A 66 -1.89 5.36 1.73
CA LEU A 66 -0.52 5.12 2.18
C LEU A 66 0.39 4.65 1.03
N VAL A 67 -0.10 3.77 0.15
CA VAL A 67 0.66 3.31 -1.02
C VAL A 67 0.88 4.46 -2.01
N ARG A 68 -0.15 5.27 -2.28
CA ARG A 68 -0.07 6.45 -3.15
C ARG A 68 0.98 7.44 -2.64
N LEU A 69 0.89 7.81 -1.37
CA LEU A 69 1.81 8.74 -0.73
C LEU A 69 3.25 8.21 -0.69
N ARG A 70 3.45 6.91 -0.45
CA ARG A 70 4.80 6.31 -0.51
C ARG A 70 5.41 6.37 -1.90
N ARG A 71 4.60 6.20 -2.95
CA ARG A 71 5.04 6.34 -4.34
C ARG A 71 5.39 7.79 -4.67
N GLU A 72 4.53 8.72 -4.28
CA GLU A 72 4.73 10.16 -4.47
C GLU A 72 5.98 10.65 -3.73
N ASN A 73 6.16 10.26 -2.47
CA ASN A 73 7.34 10.64 -1.69
C ASN A 73 8.65 10.11 -2.31
N ARG A 74 8.63 8.90 -2.89
CA ARG A 74 9.78 8.35 -3.61
C ARG A 74 10.11 9.17 -4.85
N GLN A 75 9.09 9.57 -5.61
CA GLN A 75 9.24 10.41 -6.79
C GLN A 75 9.83 11.77 -6.41
N LEU A 76 9.26 12.45 -5.42
CA LEU A 76 9.72 13.75 -4.95
C LEU A 76 11.17 13.71 -4.44
N ARG A 77 11.57 12.63 -3.75
CA ARG A 77 12.96 12.45 -3.30
C ARG A 77 13.92 12.35 -4.48
N MET A 78 13.55 11.62 -5.53
CA MET A 78 14.36 11.49 -6.74
C MET A 78 14.47 12.82 -7.49
N GLU A 79 13.38 13.55 -7.65
CA GLU A 79 13.37 14.86 -8.30
C GLU A 79 14.24 15.87 -7.53
N ARG A 80 14.09 15.91 -6.21
CA ARG A 80 14.95 16.74 -5.34
C ARG A 80 16.42 16.39 -5.50
N GLU A 81 16.77 15.11 -5.59
CA GLU A 81 18.15 14.66 -5.78
C GLU A 81 18.71 15.12 -7.13
N ILE A 82 17.93 14.98 -8.21
CA ILE A 82 18.32 15.43 -9.55
C ILE A 82 18.55 16.95 -9.55
N LEU A 83 17.61 17.72 -9.01
CA LEU A 83 17.72 19.18 -8.92
C LEU A 83 18.91 19.61 -8.07
N SER A 84 19.15 18.94 -6.94
CA SER A 84 20.31 19.22 -6.09
C SER A 84 21.63 18.95 -6.81
N LYS A 85 21.73 17.87 -7.58
CA LYS A 85 22.92 17.56 -8.39
C LYS A 85 23.11 18.56 -9.52
N ALA A 86 22.03 18.96 -10.20
CA ALA A 86 22.07 19.98 -11.24
C ALA A 86 22.54 21.33 -10.67
N ALA A 87 21.96 21.78 -9.55
CA ALA A 87 22.36 23.01 -8.88
C ALA A 87 23.84 22.99 -8.46
N ALA A 88 24.33 21.87 -7.91
CA ALA A 88 25.73 21.72 -7.57
C ALA A 88 26.66 21.74 -8.80
N TRP A 89 26.23 21.14 -9.91
CA TRP A 89 26.95 21.20 -11.18
C TRP A 89 27.03 22.64 -11.71
N PHE A 90 25.89 23.34 -11.78
CA PHE A 90 25.85 24.74 -12.22
C PHE A 90 26.69 25.66 -11.34
N ALA A 91 26.62 25.52 -10.02
CA ALA A 91 27.41 26.36 -9.10
C ALA A 91 28.92 26.22 -9.30
N ARG A 92 29.38 25.02 -9.69
CA ARG A 92 30.78 24.74 -10.05
C ARG A 92 31.14 25.32 -11.42
N GLU A 93 30.27 25.15 -12.42
CA GLU A 93 30.51 25.60 -13.80
C GLU A 93 30.51 27.13 -13.92
N THR A 94 29.65 27.83 -13.18
CA THR A 94 29.56 29.30 -13.23
C THR A 94 30.55 30.02 -12.30
N GLY A 95 31.51 29.31 -11.69
CA GLY A 95 32.54 29.91 -10.83
C GLY A 95 32.02 30.62 -9.57
N SER A 96 30.76 30.39 -9.20
CA SER A 96 30.13 31.02 -8.03
C SER A 96 30.64 30.48 -6.68
N ILE A 97 31.37 29.37 -6.73
CA ILE A 97 32.22 28.90 -5.63
C ILE A 97 33.64 29.33 -6.01
N PRO A 98 34.26 30.30 -5.31
CA PRO A 98 35.66 30.60 -5.55
C PRO A 98 36.45 29.32 -5.34
N GLU A 99 37.34 28.98 -6.29
CA GLU A 99 38.34 27.95 -6.05
C GLU A 99 39.03 28.31 -4.73
N ARG A 100 39.11 27.33 -3.83
CA ARG A 100 39.82 27.50 -2.57
C ARG A 100 41.30 27.71 -2.91
N SER A 101 41.67 28.96 -3.18
CA SER A 101 43.04 29.40 -3.31
C SER A 101 43.65 29.40 -1.92
N SER A 102 44.37 28.32 -1.61
CA SER A 102 45.51 28.40 -0.70
C SER A 102 46.65 27.66 -1.36
N ASP A 103 47.31 28.38 -2.26
CA ASP A 103 48.75 28.25 -2.45
C ASP A 103 49.45 29.03 -1.33
N SER A 104 50.51 28.42 -0.79
CA SER A 104 51.50 28.93 0.20
C SER A 104 51.09 29.00 1.68
#